data_AF-A0A939KWU6-F1
#
_entry.id   AF-A0A939KWU6-F1
#
_cell.length_a   1.000
_cell.length_b   1.000
_cell.length_c   1.000
_cell.angle_alpha   90.00
_cell.angle_beta   90.00
_cell.angle_gamma   90.00
#
_symmetry.space_group_name_H-M   'P 1'
#
loop_
_entity.id
_entity.type
_entity.pdbx_description
1 polymer ?
#
loop_
_entity_poly.entity_id
_entity_poly.type
_entity_poly.pdbx_seq_one_letter_code
_entity_poly.pdbx_strand_id
1 'polypeptide(L)'
;MTKIELNRNSLSGTLPEELGDLSNLQKLRLQSNSLSGTIPSELGELGNLQDLGLYNNSLSGTLPSWIVSISDLQFLGLSKNDFHGTVPSEYSELGNLRQLGLAQNSLSGTLPSEYGELGNLQHLYLHENSLGGTLPSEYGELDNLRNLWLHGNSLSGTLPESIKDLSANKRLENHPYMETPILDYEVVPGESLEFDISGHFSDINDNIASYSAEGLPEGLTIDSSSGAIGGIPTTEGSFLVTVTASDDAGNVVSDEFNIDVRSTPDEAASDEVLNASDYAALLALYHGMNGENWQTKWDISSSTPPKASVVSDWHGVTVEEGRVTKIELIENSLSGTLPSELGNLSNLQVLNLN
;
A
#
# COMPACT_ATOMS: atom_id res chain seq x y z
N MET A 1 -11.12 -26.18 -37.30
CA MET A 1 -11.22 -26.73 -35.94
C MET A 1 -11.61 -25.59 -35.02
N THR A 2 -12.59 -25.77 -34.12
CA THR A 2 -13.08 -24.67 -33.25
C THR A 2 -12.74 -24.84 -31.77
N LYS A 3 -12.29 -26.02 -31.35
CA LYS A 3 -11.94 -26.31 -29.95
C LYS A 3 -10.74 -27.25 -29.87
N ILE A 4 -9.81 -26.96 -28.96
CA ILE A 4 -8.73 -27.82 -28.51
C ILE A 4 -8.81 -27.90 -26.99
N GLU A 5 -8.99 -29.10 -26.45
CA GLU A 5 -9.06 -29.35 -25.01
C GLU A 5 -8.10 -30.50 -24.67
N LEU A 6 -6.89 -30.15 -24.21
CA LEU A 6 -5.83 -31.07 -23.79
C LEU A 6 -5.43 -30.85 -22.32
N ASN A 7 -6.32 -30.23 -21.55
CA ASN A 7 -6.10 -29.98 -20.13
C ASN A 7 -6.01 -31.25 -19.28
N ARG A 8 -5.26 -31.19 -18.16
CA ARG A 8 -5.06 -32.31 -17.22
C ARG A 8 -4.35 -33.51 -17.86
N ASN A 9 -3.25 -33.24 -18.55
CA ASN A 9 -2.36 -34.25 -19.10
C ASN A 9 -0.92 -34.01 -18.57
N SER A 10 0.05 -34.69 -19.18
CA SER A 10 1.48 -34.50 -18.91
C SER A 10 2.20 -33.90 -20.12
N LEU A 11 1.53 -32.99 -20.85
CA LEU A 11 2.16 -32.29 -21.97
C LEU A 11 3.30 -31.42 -21.46
N SER A 12 4.42 -31.39 -22.17
CA SER A 12 5.62 -30.66 -21.80
C SER A 12 6.22 -29.94 -23.00
N GLY A 13 7.21 -29.07 -22.76
CA GLY A 13 7.82 -28.25 -23.79
C GLY A 13 7.07 -26.93 -23.99
N THR A 14 7.38 -26.22 -25.07
CA THR A 14 6.81 -24.90 -25.36
C THR A 14 5.50 -25.01 -26.14
N LEU A 15 4.70 -23.96 -26.10
CA LEU A 15 3.59 -23.80 -27.03
C LEU A 15 4.15 -23.58 -28.45
N PRO A 16 3.68 -24.32 -29.47
CA PRO A 16 4.11 -24.12 -30.85
C PRO A 16 3.46 -22.86 -31.45
N GLU A 17 4.23 -22.12 -32.25
CA GLU A 17 3.76 -20.90 -32.94
C GLU A 17 2.64 -21.20 -33.94
N GLU A 18 2.64 -22.41 -34.52
CA GLU A 18 1.65 -22.88 -35.49
C GLU A 18 0.24 -23.02 -34.91
N LEU A 19 0.07 -22.90 -33.58
CA LEU A 19 -1.27 -22.75 -33.00
C LEU A 19 -1.97 -21.48 -33.51
N GLY A 20 -1.22 -20.44 -33.85
CA GLY A 20 -1.75 -19.19 -34.43
C GLY A 20 -2.48 -19.38 -35.77
N ASP A 21 -2.11 -20.40 -36.54
CA ASP A 21 -2.72 -20.69 -37.86
C ASP A 21 -4.18 -21.18 -37.77
N LEU A 22 -4.63 -21.53 -36.56
CA LEU A 22 -5.95 -22.08 -36.31
C LEU A 22 -7.02 -20.98 -36.22
N SER A 23 -7.14 -20.14 -37.24
CA SER A 23 -8.01 -18.94 -37.29
C SER A 23 -9.49 -19.15 -36.89
N ASN A 24 -10.02 -20.38 -36.93
CA ASN A 24 -11.38 -20.69 -36.51
C ASN A 24 -11.50 -21.14 -35.03
N LEU A 25 -10.39 -21.17 -34.29
CA LEU A 25 -10.35 -21.66 -32.92
C LEU A 25 -11.08 -20.69 -31.99
N GLN A 26 -12.03 -21.22 -31.23
CA GLN A 26 -12.84 -20.49 -30.25
C GLN A 26 -12.46 -20.85 -28.81
N LYS A 27 -11.85 -22.02 -28.62
CA LYS A 27 -11.48 -22.54 -27.30
C LYS A 27 -10.15 -23.27 -27.34
N LEU A 28 -9.22 -22.81 -26.51
CA LEU A 28 -7.92 -23.44 -26.30
C LEU A 28 -7.72 -23.69 -24.81
N ARG A 29 -7.79 -24.96 -24.39
CA ARG A 29 -7.62 -25.38 -23.00
C ARG A 29 -6.47 -26.35 -22.85
N LEU A 30 -5.40 -25.87 -22.23
CA LEU A 30 -4.15 -26.57 -21.97
C LEU A 30 -3.76 -26.54 -20.49
N GLN A 31 -4.67 -26.11 -19.61
CA GLN A 31 -4.40 -26.00 -18.18
C GLN A 31 -4.01 -27.34 -17.54
N SER A 32 -3.27 -27.30 -16.41
CA SER A 32 -2.84 -28.50 -15.68
C SER A 32 -2.03 -29.46 -16.56
N ASN A 33 -0.92 -28.96 -17.08
CA ASN A 33 0.10 -29.70 -17.80
C ASN A 33 1.48 -29.28 -17.25
N SER A 34 2.56 -29.59 -17.97
CA SER A 34 3.94 -29.18 -17.67
C SER A 34 4.53 -28.33 -18.81
N LEU A 35 3.70 -27.50 -19.44
CA LEU A 35 4.13 -26.59 -20.50
C LEU A 35 5.05 -25.51 -19.91
N SER A 36 6.05 -25.09 -20.68
CA SER A 36 7.10 -24.16 -20.25
C SER A 36 7.41 -23.10 -21.31
N GLY A 37 8.19 -22.09 -20.93
CA GLY A 37 8.57 -20.99 -21.84
C GLY A 37 7.48 -19.94 -21.98
N THR A 38 7.62 -19.04 -22.95
CA THR A 38 6.70 -17.92 -23.16
C THR A 38 5.48 -18.31 -23.98
N ILE A 39 4.42 -17.49 -23.93
CA ILE A 39 3.29 -17.60 -24.85
C ILE A 39 3.72 -16.99 -26.22
N PRO A 40 3.63 -17.73 -27.34
CA PRO A 40 4.02 -17.23 -28.67
C PRO A 40 3.12 -16.08 -29.10
N SER A 41 3.68 -15.05 -29.74
CA SER A 41 2.93 -13.90 -30.26
C SER A 41 1.92 -14.26 -31.33
N GLU A 42 2.15 -15.37 -32.03
CA GLU A 42 1.33 -15.89 -33.12
C GLU A 42 -0.07 -16.29 -32.62
N LEU A 43 -0.24 -16.55 -31.31
CA LEU A 43 -1.56 -16.76 -30.73
C LEU A 43 -2.46 -15.52 -30.83
N GLY A 44 -1.88 -14.33 -31.04
CA GLY A 44 -2.62 -13.09 -31.32
C GLY A 44 -3.41 -13.13 -32.64
N GLU A 45 -3.09 -14.05 -33.56
CA GLU A 45 -3.81 -14.24 -34.82
C GLU A 45 -5.14 -15.02 -34.64
N LEU A 46 -5.41 -15.54 -33.43
CA LEU A 46 -6.61 -16.28 -33.11
C LEU A 46 -7.83 -15.38 -32.86
N GLY A 47 -8.19 -14.55 -33.84
CA GLY A 47 -9.23 -13.51 -33.70
C GLY A 47 -10.64 -14.02 -33.33
N ASN A 48 -10.93 -15.32 -33.42
CA ASN A 48 -12.20 -15.92 -33.01
C ASN A 48 -12.16 -16.56 -31.60
N LEU A 49 -11.03 -16.46 -30.89
CA LEU A 49 -10.82 -17.14 -29.61
C LEU A 49 -11.62 -16.45 -28.50
N GLN A 50 -12.35 -17.26 -27.72
CA GLN A 50 -13.24 -16.79 -26.65
C GLN A 50 -12.80 -17.32 -25.27
N ASP A 51 -12.10 -18.45 -25.24
CA ASP A 51 -11.72 -19.18 -24.02
C ASP A 51 -10.27 -19.66 -24.14
N LEU A 52 -9.36 -18.97 -23.44
CA LEU A 52 -7.95 -19.32 -23.33
C LEU A 52 -7.60 -19.75 -21.90
N GLY A 53 -7.40 -21.05 -21.71
CA GLY A 53 -7.00 -21.64 -20.42
C GLY A 53 -5.59 -22.23 -20.47
N LEU A 54 -4.63 -21.54 -19.85
CA LEU A 54 -3.23 -21.96 -19.73
C LEU A 54 -2.77 -22.11 -18.27
N TYR A 55 -3.67 -21.94 -17.30
CA TYR A 55 -3.35 -21.97 -15.88
C TYR A 55 -2.78 -23.31 -15.40
N ASN A 56 -2.01 -23.30 -14.31
CA ASN A 56 -1.38 -24.48 -13.73
C ASN A 56 -0.43 -25.18 -14.73
N ASN A 57 0.61 -24.46 -15.13
CA ASN A 57 1.75 -24.89 -15.97
C ASN A 57 3.03 -24.24 -15.41
N SER A 58 4.12 -24.25 -16.18
CA SER A 58 5.40 -23.57 -15.90
C SER A 58 5.74 -22.53 -16.98
N LEU A 59 4.71 -21.86 -17.50
CA LEU A 59 4.88 -20.79 -18.49
C LEU A 59 5.51 -19.57 -17.81
N SER A 60 6.36 -18.85 -18.53
CA SER A 60 7.14 -17.74 -17.97
C SER A 60 7.21 -16.54 -18.92
N GLY A 61 7.93 -15.50 -18.50
CA GLY A 61 8.03 -14.22 -19.21
C GLY A 61 6.99 -13.21 -18.73
N THR A 62 6.79 -12.14 -19.51
CA THR A 62 5.78 -11.12 -19.20
C THR A 62 4.42 -11.50 -19.76
N LEU A 63 3.36 -10.90 -19.22
CA LEU A 63 2.02 -11.01 -19.78
C LEU A 63 1.98 -10.43 -21.21
N PRO A 64 1.37 -11.13 -22.18
CA PRO A 64 1.42 -10.73 -23.58
C PRO A 64 0.52 -9.52 -23.86
N SER A 65 1.07 -8.42 -24.38
CA SER A 65 0.28 -7.25 -24.79
C SER A 65 -0.57 -7.52 -26.03
N TRP A 66 -0.10 -8.36 -26.96
CA TRP A 66 -0.83 -8.74 -28.18
C TRP A 66 -2.15 -9.48 -27.93
N ILE A 67 -2.45 -9.89 -26.68
CA ILE A 67 -3.72 -10.55 -26.36
C ILE A 67 -4.93 -9.68 -26.70
N VAL A 68 -4.76 -8.35 -26.73
CA VAL A 68 -5.82 -7.38 -27.07
C VAL A 68 -6.34 -7.55 -28.50
N SER A 69 -5.55 -8.16 -29.40
CA SER A 69 -5.97 -8.52 -30.75
C SER A 69 -7.09 -9.57 -30.77
N ILE A 70 -7.29 -10.29 -29.66
CA ILE A 70 -8.33 -11.31 -29.50
C ILE A 70 -9.58 -10.66 -28.87
N SER A 71 -10.23 -9.79 -29.63
CA SER A 71 -11.33 -8.94 -29.14
C SER A 71 -12.57 -9.70 -28.65
N ASP A 72 -12.77 -10.94 -29.08
CA ASP A 72 -13.87 -11.81 -28.66
C ASP A 72 -13.59 -12.58 -27.35
N LEU A 73 -12.43 -12.38 -26.72
CA LEU A 73 -12.01 -13.12 -25.54
C LEU A 73 -12.94 -12.86 -24.34
N GLN A 74 -13.47 -13.95 -23.76
CA GLN A 74 -14.35 -13.90 -22.59
C GLN A 74 -13.69 -14.50 -21.35
N PHE A 75 -12.76 -15.44 -21.53
CA PHE A 75 -12.04 -16.10 -20.45
C PHE A 75 -10.54 -16.12 -20.75
N LEU A 76 -9.75 -15.53 -19.85
CA LEU A 76 -8.29 -15.60 -19.84
C LEU A 76 -7.82 -16.17 -18.51
N GLY A 77 -7.30 -17.40 -18.52
CA GLY A 77 -6.79 -18.08 -17.33
C GLY A 77 -5.30 -18.39 -17.45
N LEU A 78 -4.47 -17.59 -16.78
CA LEU A 78 -3.00 -17.71 -16.74
C LEU A 78 -2.46 -17.96 -15.31
N SER A 79 -3.33 -18.10 -14.31
CA SER A 79 -2.93 -18.36 -12.92
C SER A 79 -2.01 -19.58 -12.74
N LYS A 80 -1.22 -19.62 -11.66
CA LYS A 80 -0.31 -20.75 -11.34
C LYS A 80 0.67 -21.03 -12.48
N ASN A 81 1.50 -20.03 -12.77
CA ASN A 81 2.61 -20.07 -13.73
C ASN A 81 3.77 -19.22 -13.14
N ASP A 82 4.81 -18.99 -13.93
CA ASP A 82 6.00 -18.22 -13.57
C ASP A 82 6.04 -16.86 -14.30
N PHE A 83 4.87 -16.24 -14.55
CA PHE A 83 4.81 -14.92 -15.19
C PHE A 83 5.32 -13.82 -14.25
N HIS A 84 6.04 -12.84 -14.79
CA HIS A 84 6.60 -11.71 -14.05
C HIS A 84 6.38 -10.38 -14.77
N GLY A 85 6.82 -9.28 -14.15
CA GLY A 85 6.59 -7.93 -14.68
C GLY A 85 5.21 -7.40 -14.29
N THR A 86 4.71 -6.40 -15.02
CA THR A 86 3.47 -5.69 -14.67
C THR A 86 2.24 -6.31 -15.29
N VAL A 87 1.08 -6.03 -14.68
CA VAL A 87 -0.23 -6.26 -15.29
C VAL A 87 -0.45 -5.20 -16.39
N PRO A 88 -0.62 -5.57 -17.67
CA PRO A 88 -0.77 -4.60 -18.76
C PRO A 88 -2.09 -3.83 -18.63
N SER A 89 -2.05 -2.51 -18.75
CA SER A 89 -3.26 -1.66 -18.75
C SER A 89 -4.07 -1.87 -20.02
N GLU A 90 -3.42 -2.21 -21.14
CA GLU A 90 -4.05 -2.46 -22.44
C GLU A 90 -5.09 -3.59 -22.41
N TYR A 91 -5.07 -4.45 -21.39
CA TYR A 91 -6.10 -5.49 -21.24
C TYR A 91 -7.49 -4.89 -20.98
N SER A 92 -7.61 -3.60 -20.65
CA SER A 92 -8.89 -2.87 -20.65
C SER A 92 -9.59 -2.88 -22.02
N GLU A 93 -8.84 -3.04 -23.11
CA GLU A 93 -9.38 -3.17 -24.48
C GLU A 93 -10.16 -4.48 -24.71
N LEU A 94 -10.01 -5.48 -23.83
CA LEU A 94 -10.73 -6.75 -23.87
C LEU A 94 -12.19 -6.57 -23.38
N GLY A 95 -12.98 -5.75 -24.06
CA GLY A 95 -14.32 -5.36 -23.63
C GLY A 95 -15.32 -6.53 -23.46
N ASN A 96 -15.05 -7.71 -24.01
CA ASN A 96 -15.86 -8.92 -23.84
C ASN A 96 -15.44 -9.79 -22.65
N LEU A 97 -14.35 -9.44 -21.96
CA LEU A 97 -13.75 -10.27 -20.92
C LEU A 97 -14.69 -10.38 -19.72
N ARG A 98 -14.96 -11.62 -19.31
CA ARG A 98 -15.79 -11.94 -18.13
C ARG A 98 -14.95 -12.48 -16.99
N GLN A 99 -13.83 -13.10 -17.29
CA GLN A 99 -12.93 -13.65 -16.29
C GLN A 99 -11.48 -13.44 -16.67
N LEU A 100 -10.74 -12.81 -15.76
CA LEU A 100 -9.30 -12.65 -15.81
C LEU A 100 -8.68 -13.34 -14.60
N GLY A 101 -7.94 -14.43 -14.84
CA GLY A 101 -7.23 -15.17 -13.81
C GLY A 101 -5.72 -15.08 -13.99
N LEU A 102 -5.06 -14.30 -13.13
CA LEU A 102 -3.60 -14.09 -13.12
C LEU A 102 -2.94 -14.45 -11.77
N ALA A 103 -3.74 -14.94 -10.83
CA ALA A 103 -3.28 -15.32 -9.49
C ALA A 103 -2.13 -16.33 -9.43
N GLN A 104 -1.33 -16.33 -8.37
CA GLN A 104 -0.22 -17.27 -8.17
C GLN A 104 0.80 -17.21 -9.32
N ASN A 105 1.39 -16.02 -9.50
CA ASN A 105 2.49 -15.72 -10.40
C ASN A 105 3.52 -14.85 -9.64
N SER A 106 4.48 -14.25 -10.35
CA SER A 106 5.46 -13.29 -9.81
C SER A 106 5.23 -11.88 -10.36
N LEU A 107 3.97 -11.49 -10.57
CA LEU A 107 3.61 -10.17 -11.09
C LEU A 107 3.88 -9.08 -10.05
N SER A 108 4.33 -7.92 -10.50
CA SER A 108 4.68 -6.76 -9.68
C SER A 108 4.17 -5.45 -10.28
N GLY A 109 4.47 -4.32 -9.64
CA GLY A 109 3.93 -3.02 -10.03
C GLY A 109 2.53 -2.79 -9.47
N THR A 110 1.79 -1.86 -10.08
CA THR A 110 0.47 -1.42 -9.58
C THR A 110 -0.68 -2.07 -10.34
N LEU A 111 -1.88 -2.03 -9.74
CA LEU A 111 -3.13 -2.35 -10.42
C LEU A 111 -3.45 -1.26 -11.46
N PRO A 112 -3.74 -1.60 -12.73
CA PRO A 112 -4.15 -0.61 -13.73
C PRO A 112 -5.53 -0.06 -13.41
N SER A 113 -5.70 1.27 -13.39
CA SER A 113 -7.01 1.89 -13.16
C SER A 113 -7.95 1.72 -14.35
N GLU A 114 -7.40 1.57 -15.56
CA GLU A 114 -8.14 1.34 -16.81
C GLU A 114 -8.99 0.07 -16.77
N TYR A 115 -8.71 -0.87 -15.87
CA TYR A 115 -9.55 -2.06 -15.71
C TYR A 115 -10.96 -1.72 -15.24
N GLY A 116 -11.21 -0.53 -14.69
CA GLY A 116 -12.58 -0.03 -14.45
C GLY A 116 -13.45 0.03 -15.72
N GLU A 117 -12.84 0.07 -16.91
CA GLU A 117 -13.54 0.09 -18.20
C GLU A 117 -14.05 -1.31 -18.65
N LEU A 118 -13.63 -2.39 -17.96
CA LEU A 118 -14.02 -3.77 -18.29
C LEU A 118 -15.45 -4.07 -17.84
N GLY A 119 -16.44 -3.40 -18.42
CA GLY A 119 -17.84 -3.45 -17.99
C GLY A 119 -18.50 -4.84 -18.01
N ASN A 120 -17.91 -5.84 -18.70
CA ASN A 120 -18.40 -7.23 -18.69
C ASN A 120 -17.72 -8.15 -17.66
N LEU A 121 -16.70 -7.65 -16.93
CA LEU A 121 -15.89 -8.45 -16.03
C LEU A 121 -16.69 -8.91 -14.82
N GLN A 122 -16.62 -10.21 -14.55
CA GLN A 122 -17.32 -10.87 -13.44
C GLN A 122 -16.35 -11.42 -12.40
N HIS A 123 -15.15 -11.81 -12.83
CA HIS A 123 -14.17 -12.46 -11.99
C HIS A 123 -12.77 -11.91 -12.26
N LEU A 124 -12.21 -11.23 -11.25
CA LEU A 124 -10.84 -10.75 -11.28
C LEU A 124 -10.03 -11.44 -10.18
N TYR A 125 -9.05 -12.25 -10.58
CA TYR A 125 -8.19 -12.99 -9.66
C TYR A 125 -6.73 -12.61 -9.88
N LEU A 126 -6.20 -11.78 -8.97
CA LEU A 126 -4.81 -11.30 -8.97
C LEU A 126 -4.06 -11.70 -7.69
N HIS A 127 -4.73 -12.41 -6.77
CA HIS A 127 -4.17 -12.86 -5.50
C HIS A 127 -2.86 -13.66 -5.63
N GLU A 128 -2.04 -13.66 -4.58
CA GLU A 128 -0.77 -14.41 -4.50
C GLU A 128 0.20 -13.97 -5.62
N ASN A 129 0.54 -12.68 -5.62
CA ASN A 129 1.54 -12.05 -6.49
C ASN A 129 2.36 -11.05 -5.63
N SER A 130 3.12 -10.16 -6.26
CA SER A 130 3.86 -9.07 -5.60
C SER A 130 3.36 -7.69 -6.06
N LEU A 131 2.06 -7.55 -6.31
CA LEU A 131 1.44 -6.28 -6.70
C LEU A 131 1.43 -5.32 -5.50
N GLY A 132 1.74 -4.06 -5.75
CA GLY A 132 1.72 -3.01 -4.71
C GLY A 132 0.98 -1.76 -5.15
N GLY A 133 1.18 -0.68 -4.40
CA GLY A 133 0.44 0.56 -4.59
C GLY A 133 -1.01 0.44 -4.12
N THR A 134 -1.83 1.42 -4.49
CA THR A 134 -3.22 1.53 -4.01
C THR A 134 -4.22 0.80 -4.89
N LEU A 135 -5.38 0.48 -4.31
CA LEU A 135 -6.51 -0.07 -5.05
C LEU A 135 -7.21 1.04 -5.86
N PRO A 136 -7.29 0.96 -7.21
CA PRO A 136 -7.88 2.02 -8.01
C PRO A 136 -9.38 2.16 -7.76
N SER A 137 -9.85 3.37 -7.42
CA SER A 137 -11.27 3.64 -7.14
C SER A 137 -12.20 3.34 -8.32
N GLU A 138 -11.66 3.35 -9.54
CA GLU A 138 -12.29 3.00 -10.81
C GLU A 138 -12.80 1.56 -10.83
N TYR A 139 -12.27 0.67 -9.98
CA TYR A 139 -12.79 -0.71 -9.89
C TYR A 139 -14.22 -0.73 -9.32
N GLY A 140 -14.66 0.37 -8.69
CA GLY A 140 -16.05 0.61 -8.31
C GLY A 140 -17.01 0.68 -9.50
N GLU A 141 -16.55 0.97 -10.71
CA GLU A 141 -17.37 1.04 -11.93
C GLU A 141 -17.65 -0.35 -12.55
N LEU A 142 -17.09 -1.42 -11.98
CA LEU A 142 -17.27 -2.79 -12.45
C LEU A 142 -18.63 -3.37 -11.99
N ASP A 143 -19.72 -2.87 -12.56
CA ASP A 143 -21.10 -3.23 -12.19
C ASP A 143 -21.43 -4.74 -12.27
N ASN A 144 -20.72 -5.49 -13.13
CA ASN A 144 -20.92 -6.93 -13.32
C ASN A 144 -20.01 -7.79 -12.43
N LEU A 145 -19.14 -7.18 -11.62
CA LEU A 145 -18.15 -7.90 -10.83
C LEU A 145 -18.82 -8.74 -9.75
N ARG A 146 -18.42 -9.99 -9.66
CA ARG A 146 -18.91 -10.95 -8.66
C ARG A 146 -17.82 -11.33 -7.67
N ASN A 147 -16.58 -11.46 -8.13
CA ASN A 147 -15.44 -11.80 -7.30
C ASN A 147 -14.24 -10.91 -7.63
N LEU A 148 -13.70 -10.28 -6.60
CA LEU A 148 -12.46 -9.52 -6.61
C LEU A 148 -11.50 -10.13 -5.60
N TRP A 149 -10.51 -10.90 -6.05
CA TRP A 149 -9.52 -11.52 -5.17
C TRP A 149 -8.14 -10.92 -5.42
N LEU A 150 -7.70 -10.10 -4.49
CA LEU A 150 -6.44 -9.37 -4.49
C LEU A 150 -5.53 -9.76 -3.31
N HIS A 151 -5.97 -10.67 -2.44
CA HIS A 151 -5.23 -11.09 -1.25
C HIS A 151 -3.83 -11.65 -1.55
N GLY A 152 -2.91 -11.65 -0.58
CA GLY A 152 -1.55 -12.17 -0.76
C GLY A 152 -0.77 -11.36 -1.80
N ASN A 153 -0.88 -10.04 -1.74
CA ASN A 153 -0.07 -9.08 -2.48
C ASN A 153 0.58 -8.12 -1.46
N SER A 154 1.08 -6.98 -1.92
CA SER A 154 1.65 -5.89 -1.11
C SER A 154 0.91 -4.57 -1.37
N LEU A 155 -0.42 -4.65 -1.56
CA LEU A 155 -1.26 -3.48 -1.76
C LEU A 155 -1.31 -2.64 -0.49
N SER A 156 -1.35 -1.32 -0.65
CA SER A 156 -1.39 -0.34 0.43
C SER A 156 -2.46 0.73 0.19
N GLY A 157 -2.55 1.71 1.08
CA GLY A 157 -3.59 2.73 1.07
C GLY A 157 -4.91 2.21 1.62
N THR A 158 -5.94 3.05 1.57
CA THR A 158 -7.27 2.73 2.11
C THR A 158 -8.18 2.09 1.06
N LEU A 159 -9.13 1.25 1.50
CA LEU A 159 -10.19 0.72 0.64
C LEU A 159 -11.10 1.86 0.13
N PRO A 160 -11.17 2.14 -1.19
CA PRO A 160 -12.06 3.15 -1.74
C PRO A 160 -13.54 2.84 -1.44
N GLU A 161 -14.32 3.85 -1.09
CA GLU A 161 -15.76 3.67 -0.76
C GLU A 161 -16.54 3.07 -1.94
N SER A 162 -16.20 3.45 -3.17
CA SER A 162 -16.79 2.89 -4.40
C SER A 162 -16.65 1.36 -4.48
N ILE A 163 -15.57 0.80 -3.93
CA ILE A 163 -15.30 -0.64 -3.92
C ILE A 163 -15.93 -1.31 -2.70
N LYS A 164 -15.97 -0.62 -1.56
CA LYS A 164 -16.66 -1.10 -0.36
C LYS A 164 -18.14 -1.39 -0.67
N ASP A 165 -18.78 -0.49 -1.41
CA ASP A 165 -20.19 -0.58 -1.83
C ASP A 165 -20.47 -1.62 -2.92
N LEU A 166 -19.44 -2.15 -3.61
CA LEU A 166 -19.64 -3.21 -4.60
C LEU A 166 -20.30 -4.44 -3.97
N SER A 167 -21.33 -4.97 -4.64
CA SER A 167 -21.96 -6.24 -4.26
C SER A 167 -21.06 -7.47 -4.45
N ALA A 168 -19.91 -7.30 -5.12
CA ALA A 168 -18.92 -8.34 -5.36
C ALA A 168 -18.35 -8.91 -4.04
N ASN A 169 -18.07 -10.21 -4.04
CA ASN A 169 -17.25 -10.83 -3.01
C ASN A 169 -15.81 -10.31 -3.13
N LYS A 170 -15.30 -9.77 -2.03
CA LYS A 170 -13.96 -9.19 -1.96
C LYS A 170 -13.07 -10.05 -1.07
N ARG A 171 -11.85 -10.33 -1.53
CA ARG A 171 -10.77 -10.88 -0.69
C ARG A 171 -9.56 -9.99 -0.85
N LEU A 172 -9.29 -9.18 0.17
CA LEU A 172 -8.34 -8.07 0.12
C LEU A 172 -7.19 -8.23 1.11
N GLU A 173 -7.07 -9.36 1.80
CA GLU A 173 -6.04 -9.59 2.82
C GLU A 173 -4.63 -9.39 2.27
N ASN A 174 -3.99 -8.29 2.64
CA ASN A 174 -2.59 -7.98 2.32
C ASN A 174 -1.85 -7.81 3.64
N HIS A 175 -0.52 -7.76 3.61
CA HIS A 175 0.21 -7.46 4.85
C HIS A 175 0.01 -5.99 5.23
N PRO A 176 -0.05 -5.70 6.55
CA PRO A 176 -0.03 -4.32 7.01
C PRO A 176 1.26 -3.64 6.55
N TYR A 177 1.20 -2.33 6.41
CA TYR A 177 2.30 -1.52 5.91
C TYR A 177 2.57 -0.32 6.82
N MET A 178 3.79 0.20 6.72
CA MET A 178 4.19 1.43 7.40
C MET A 178 3.74 2.62 6.56
N GLU A 179 2.89 3.46 7.13
CA GLU A 179 2.37 4.67 6.49
C GLU A 179 3.38 5.82 6.61
N THR A 180 3.95 6.00 7.79
CA THR A 180 5.02 6.96 8.05
C THR A 180 6.05 6.38 9.02
N PRO A 181 7.36 6.62 8.84
CA PRO A 181 8.36 6.23 9.85
C PRO A 181 8.14 6.93 11.18
N ILE A 182 8.42 6.24 12.27
CA ILE A 182 8.43 6.79 13.63
C ILE A 182 9.76 7.48 13.86
N LEU A 183 9.71 8.68 14.44
CA LEU A 183 10.91 9.46 14.75
C LEU A 183 11.49 9.10 16.11
N ASP A 184 12.77 9.41 16.28
CA ASP A 184 13.45 9.31 17.57
C ASP A 184 12.85 10.29 18.60
N TYR A 185 12.77 9.85 19.86
CA TYR A 185 12.26 10.63 21.00
C TYR A 185 13.38 10.97 21.99
N GLU A 186 13.35 12.18 22.55
CA GLU A 186 14.16 12.56 23.70
C GLU A 186 13.27 12.84 24.91
N VAL A 187 13.63 12.31 26.08
CA VAL A 187 12.86 12.48 27.32
C VAL A 187 13.79 12.64 28.52
N VAL A 188 13.42 13.54 29.45
CA VAL A 188 14.14 13.74 30.70
C VAL A 188 13.76 12.63 31.70
N PRO A 189 14.72 12.02 32.42
CA PRO A 189 14.42 11.02 33.44
C PRO A 189 13.40 11.52 34.46
N GLY A 190 12.35 10.73 34.71
CA GLY A 190 11.31 11.05 35.68
C GLY A 190 10.16 11.91 35.15
N GLU A 191 10.22 12.38 33.91
CA GLU A 191 9.09 13.04 33.24
C GLU A 191 8.15 12.03 32.58
N SER A 192 6.88 12.37 32.43
CA SER A 192 5.92 11.52 31.74
C SER A 192 6.12 11.64 30.23
N LEU A 193 6.17 10.51 29.54
CA LEU A 193 6.12 10.43 28.08
C LEU A 193 4.82 9.74 27.69
N GLU A 194 4.12 10.26 26.69
CA GLU A 194 2.91 9.67 26.12
C GLU A 194 2.82 10.03 24.63
N PHE A 195 2.77 9.03 23.76
CA PHE A 195 2.58 9.20 22.33
C PHE A 195 1.92 7.96 21.73
N ASP A 196 1.26 8.12 20.59
CA ASP A 196 0.56 7.05 19.89
C ASP A 196 1.29 6.68 18.60
N ILE A 197 1.63 5.40 18.45
CA ILE A 197 2.28 4.87 17.24
C ILE A 197 1.29 4.32 16.21
N SER A 198 0.00 4.19 16.55
CA SER A 198 -0.98 3.51 15.71
C SER A 198 -1.13 4.15 14.33
N GLY A 199 -1.07 5.48 14.23
CA GLY A 199 -1.16 6.22 12.96
C GLY A 199 0.02 6.01 12.00
N HIS A 200 1.11 5.38 12.46
CA HIS A 200 2.26 5.05 11.61
C HIS A 200 2.09 3.74 10.84
N PHE A 201 1.05 2.96 11.16
CA PHE A 201 0.78 1.66 10.55
C PHE A 201 -0.64 1.62 10.00
N SER A 202 -0.82 0.94 8.87
CA SER A 202 -2.12 0.87 8.22
C SER A 202 -2.27 -0.44 7.44
N ASP A 203 -3.51 -0.80 7.14
CA ASP A 203 -3.87 -1.96 6.34
C ASP A 203 -5.02 -1.61 5.39
N ILE A 204 -5.04 -2.23 4.20
CA ILE A 204 -6.02 -1.92 3.15
C ILE A 204 -7.46 -2.20 3.57
N ASN A 205 -7.68 -3.19 4.42
CA ASN A 205 -8.99 -3.59 4.94
C ASN A 205 -9.22 -3.10 6.38
N ASP A 206 -8.33 -2.26 6.92
CA ASP A 206 -8.44 -1.63 8.25
C ASP A 206 -8.64 -2.66 9.39
N ASN A 207 -7.84 -3.74 9.37
CA ASN A 207 -7.94 -4.87 10.31
C ASN A 207 -6.74 -5.00 11.28
N ILE A 208 -5.97 -3.94 11.51
CA ILE A 208 -4.91 -3.95 12.53
C ILE A 208 -5.52 -4.33 13.88
N ALA A 209 -5.04 -5.43 14.46
CA ALA A 209 -5.63 -6.07 15.64
C ALA A 209 -4.86 -5.78 16.93
N SER A 210 -3.54 -5.59 16.85
CA SER A 210 -2.73 -5.30 18.03
C SER A 210 -1.39 -4.64 17.72
N TYR A 211 -0.83 -4.00 18.75
CA TYR A 211 0.50 -3.40 18.76
C TYR A 211 1.37 -4.03 19.85
N SER A 212 2.68 -4.11 19.59
CA SER A 212 3.68 -4.52 20.58
C SER A 212 4.96 -3.71 20.45
N ALA A 213 5.75 -3.66 21.52
CA ALA A 213 7.02 -2.95 21.55
C ALA A 213 8.08 -3.78 22.28
N GLU A 214 9.27 -3.85 21.70
CA GLU A 214 10.48 -4.41 22.30
C GLU A 214 11.52 -3.32 22.50
N GLY A 215 12.36 -3.43 23.54
CA GLY A 215 13.43 -2.45 23.80
C GLY A 215 13.02 -1.17 24.51
N LEU A 216 11.77 -1.04 24.96
CA LEU A 216 11.31 0.13 25.71
C LEU A 216 12.16 0.39 26.98
N PRO A 217 12.51 1.66 27.27
CA PRO A 217 13.11 2.06 28.53
C PRO A 217 12.29 1.63 29.75
N GLU A 218 12.96 1.37 30.88
CA GLU A 218 12.29 1.01 32.13
C GLU A 218 11.34 2.11 32.60
N GLY A 219 10.06 1.75 32.75
CA GLY A 219 8.98 2.65 33.16
C GLY A 219 8.03 3.05 32.02
N LEU A 220 8.34 2.68 30.78
CA LEU A 220 7.43 2.79 29.63
C LEU A 220 6.75 1.45 29.32
N THR A 221 5.52 1.54 28.84
CA THR A 221 4.72 0.41 28.36
C THR A 221 3.94 0.80 27.11
N ILE A 222 3.59 -0.18 26.28
CA ILE A 222 2.66 0.01 25.17
C ILE A 222 1.29 -0.60 25.52
N ASP A 223 0.22 0.11 25.22
CA ASP A 223 -1.13 -0.46 25.18
C ASP A 223 -1.30 -1.20 23.86
N SER A 224 -1.54 -2.52 23.93
CA SER A 224 -1.60 -3.36 22.74
C SER A 224 -2.82 -3.11 21.86
N SER A 225 -3.83 -2.39 22.36
CA SER A 225 -5.06 -2.10 21.62
C SER A 225 -5.06 -0.74 20.96
N SER A 226 -4.46 0.28 21.61
CA SER A 226 -4.38 1.62 21.03
C SER A 226 -3.05 1.93 20.38
N GLY A 227 -1.98 1.19 20.66
CA GLY A 227 -0.62 1.57 20.22
C GLY A 227 -0.02 2.70 21.07
N ALA A 228 -0.72 3.20 22.09
CA ALA A 228 -0.19 4.24 22.95
C ALA A 228 1.01 3.74 23.77
N ILE A 229 2.17 4.37 23.58
CA ILE A 229 3.34 4.20 24.43
C ILE A 229 3.31 5.28 25.49
N GLY A 230 3.36 4.88 26.76
CA GLY A 230 3.37 5.84 27.85
C GLY A 230 3.98 5.33 29.15
N GLY A 231 4.31 6.28 30.02
CA GLY A 231 4.85 6.01 31.36
C GLY A 231 5.91 7.03 31.77
N ILE A 232 6.74 6.64 32.74
CA ILE A 232 7.78 7.50 33.31
C ILE A 232 9.12 6.77 33.23
N PRO A 233 9.98 7.07 32.23
CA PRO A 233 11.28 6.45 32.13
C PRO A 233 12.18 6.96 33.25
N THR A 234 12.91 6.05 33.91
CA THR A 234 13.75 6.40 35.07
C THR A 234 15.24 6.19 34.85
N THR A 235 15.59 5.38 33.84
CA THR A 235 16.97 4.98 33.56
C THR A 235 17.50 5.76 32.36
N GLU A 236 18.56 6.54 32.57
CA GLU A 236 19.25 7.23 31.47
C GLU A 236 19.88 6.23 30.48
N GLY A 237 19.83 6.56 29.20
CA GLY A 237 20.36 5.72 28.13
C GLY A 237 19.71 6.01 26.78
N SER A 238 20.28 5.41 25.74
CA SER A 238 19.70 5.37 24.39
C SER A 238 19.16 3.97 24.16
N PHE A 239 17.86 3.88 23.86
CA PHE A 239 17.13 2.63 23.75
C PHE A 239 16.59 2.48 22.34
N LEU A 240 17.09 1.50 21.59
CA LEU A 240 16.50 1.12 20.30
C LEU A 240 15.20 0.37 20.57
N VAL A 241 14.09 0.94 20.13
CA VAL A 241 12.75 0.40 20.29
C VAL A 241 12.27 -0.14 18.95
N THR A 242 11.83 -1.39 18.95
CA THR A 242 11.15 -2.00 17.80
C THR A 242 9.67 -2.08 18.13
N VAL A 243 8.82 -1.40 17.37
CA VAL A 243 7.37 -1.56 17.47
C VAL A 243 6.85 -2.41 16.33
N THR A 244 5.77 -3.13 16.59
CA THR A 244 5.15 -4.04 15.63
C THR A 244 3.64 -3.87 15.66
N ALA A 245 3.04 -3.66 14.50
CA ALA A 245 1.60 -3.77 14.28
C ALA A 245 1.29 -5.14 13.67
N SER A 246 0.25 -5.80 14.18
CA SER A 246 -0.22 -7.11 13.70
C SER A 246 -1.69 -7.01 13.32
N ASP A 247 -2.03 -7.55 12.16
CA ASP A 247 -3.43 -7.73 11.72
C ASP A 247 -4.10 -8.96 12.37
N ASP A 248 -5.37 -9.20 12.05
CA ASP A 248 -6.15 -10.34 12.55
C ASP A 248 -5.81 -11.68 11.88
N ALA A 249 -5.10 -11.65 10.75
CA ALA A 249 -4.56 -12.82 10.06
C ALA A 249 -3.18 -13.25 10.60
N GLY A 250 -2.56 -12.43 11.45
CA GLY A 250 -1.24 -12.64 12.04
C GLY A 250 -0.08 -12.17 11.16
N ASN A 251 -0.33 -11.38 10.12
CA ASN A 251 0.74 -10.68 9.40
C ASN A 251 1.16 -9.46 10.21
N VAL A 252 2.42 -9.07 10.04
CA VAL A 252 3.06 -8.04 10.85
C VAL A 252 3.86 -7.06 10.01
N VAL A 253 3.94 -5.83 10.50
CA VAL A 253 4.86 -4.79 10.05
C VAL A 253 5.52 -4.16 11.27
N SER A 254 6.79 -3.81 11.15
CA SER A 254 7.55 -3.21 12.24
C SER A 254 8.30 -1.97 11.79
N ASP A 255 8.57 -1.11 12.76
CA ASP A 255 9.49 0.02 12.61
C ASP A 255 10.42 0.11 13.83
N GLU A 256 11.56 0.77 13.66
CA GLU A 256 12.58 0.94 14.69
C GLU A 256 12.94 2.42 14.88
N PHE A 257 12.97 2.88 16.14
CA PHE A 257 13.35 4.24 16.51
C PHE A 257 14.06 4.26 17.87
N ASN A 258 14.78 5.33 18.19
CA ASN A 258 15.45 5.48 19.47
C ASN A 258 14.60 6.29 20.46
N ILE A 259 14.61 5.87 21.72
CA ILE A 259 14.22 6.72 22.85
C ILE A 259 15.48 7.05 23.65
N ASP A 260 15.87 8.32 23.64
CA ASP A 260 17.00 8.85 24.40
C ASP A 260 16.51 9.45 25.72
N VAL A 261 16.77 8.74 26.82
CA VAL A 261 16.48 9.19 28.18
C VAL A 261 17.74 9.89 28.72
N ARG A 262 17.74 11.22 28.81
CA ARG A 262 18.90 11.98 29.28
C ARG A 262 18.52 13.29 29.96
N SER A 263 19.21 13.62 31.04
CA SER A 263 19.08 14.94 31.65
C SER A 263 19.60 16.01 30.70
N THR A 264 18.84 17.08 30.48
CA THR A 264 19.35 18.27 29.79
C THR A 264 20.47 18.90 30.62
N PRO A 265 21.58 19.36 30.03
CA PRO A 265 22.60 20.09 30.77
C PRO A 265 22.00 21.36 31.38
N ASP A 266 22.15 21.51 32.69
CA ASP A 266 21.62 22.58 33.53
C ASP A 266 21.90 24.01 32.97
N GLU A 267 20.82 24.79 32.89
CA GLU A 267 20.62 26.23 32.58
C GLU A 267 21.72 27.07 31.88
N ALA A 268 21.45 27.47 30.63
CA ALA A 268 21.68 28.84 30.13
C ALA A 268 20.89 29.12 28.83
N ALA A 269 19.79 29.89 28.95
CA ALA A 269 19.09 30.64 27.89
C ALA A 269 18.43 29.88 26.70
N SER A 270 17.10 29.73 26.82
CA SER A 270 16.09 30.08 25.78
C SER A 270 16.23 29.50 24.37
N ASP A 271 16.25 28.17 24.23
CA ASP A 271 15.84 27.50 22.98
C ASP A 271 15.53 26.01 23.23
N GLU A 272 14.37 25.72 23.80
CA GLU A 272 13.89 24.36 24.07
C GLU A 272 13.73 23.55 22.77
N VAL A 273 13.94 22.23 22.84
CA VAL A 273 13.64 21.32 21.73
C VAL A 273 12.12 21.27 21.54
N LEU A 274 11.64 21.26 20.29
CA LEU A 274 10.21 21.13 20.03
C LEU A 274 9.72 19.77 20.57
N ASN A 275 8.54 19.76 21.18
CA ASN A 275 7.89 18.51 21.58
C ASN A 275 7.81 17.52 20.40
N ALA A 276 8.20 16.27 20.65
CA ALA A 276 8.31 15.25 19.61
C ALA A 276 6.96 14.93 18.94
N SER A 277 5.87 14.85 19.70
CA SER A 277 4.52 14.64 19.16
C SER A 277 4.06 15.83 18.31
N ASP A 278 4.42 17.05 18.71
CA ASP A 278 4.13 18.23 17.91
C ASP A 278 4.94 18.26 16.60
N TYR A 279 6.22 17.85 16.64
CA TYR A 279 7.05 17.73 15.45
C TYR A 279 6.50 16.66 14.48
N ALA A 280 6.13 15.49 15.01
CA ALA A 280 5.53 14.42 14.22
C ALA A 280 4.23 14.87 13.53
N ALA A 281 3.36 15.60 14.25
CA ALA A 281 2.14 16.16 13.67
C ALA A 281 2.41 17.19 12.56
N LEU A 282 3.46 18.01 12.68
CA LEU A 282 3.87 18.92 11.60
C LEU A 282 4.40 18.17 10.37
N LEU A 283 5.20 17.11 10.56
CA LEU A 283 5.66 16.28 9.44
C LEU A 283 4.49 15.54 8.76
N ALA A 284 3.57 14.97 9.53
CA ALA A 284 2.36 14.35 9.01
C ALA A 284 1.54 15.36 8.20
N LEU A 285 1.45 16.62 8.65
CA LEU A 285 0.78 17.69 7.90
C LEU A 285 1.50 18.00 6.59
N TYR A 286 2.83 18.11 6.62
CA TYR A 286 3.63 18.34 5.43
C TYR A 286 3.45 17.20 4.43
N HIS A 287 3.57 15.93 4.83
CA HIS A 287 3.43 14.80 3.92
C HIS A 287 1.98 14.61 3.45
N GLY A 288 1.01 14.62 4.36
CA GLY A 288 -0.41 14.41 4.07
C GLY A 288 -1.01 15.49 3.16
N MET A 289 -0.52 16.73 3.28
CA MET A 289 -0.97 17.85 2.46
C MET A 289 -0.01 18.20 1.32
N ASN A 290 0.78 17.22 0.84
CA ASN A 290 1.61 17.34 -0.34
C ASN A 290 2.61 18.52 -0.28
N GLY A 291 3.30 18.62 0.85
CA GLY A 291 4.27 19.64 1.23
C GLY A 291 5.34 19.93 0.20
N GLU A 292 5.72 18.91 -0.56
CA GLU A 292 6.68 19.05 -1.66
C GLU A 292 6.18 19.95 -2.80
N ASN A 293 4.89 20.27 -2.84
CA ASN A 293 4.29 21.15 -3.83
C ASN A 293 3.74 22.46 -3.23
N TRP A 294 4.01 22.74 -1.95
CA TRP A 294 3.67 24.01 -1.33
C TRP A 294 4.45 25.17 -1.94
N GLN A 295 3.85 26.37 -1.97
CA GLN A 295 4.54 27.57 -2.44
C GLN A 295 5.72 27.94 -1.53
N THR A 296 5.49 27.86 -0.21
CA THR A 296 6.50 28.04 0.83
C THR A 296 6.60 26.76 1.64
N LYS A 297 7.77 26.11 1.57
CA LYS A 297 8.01 24.81 2.19
C LYS A 297 8.65 24.94 3.57
N TRP A 298 8.42 23.95 4.40
CA TRP A 298 9.15 23.75 5.65
C TRP A 298 10.45 22.97 5.39
N ASP A 299 11.46 23.20 6.23
CA ASP A 299 12.69 22.41 6.21
C ASP A 299 12.54 21.20 7.12
N ILE A 300 12.04 20.10 6.56
CA ILE A 300 11.79 18.84 7.26
C ILE A 300 13.00 17.88 7.23
N SER A 301 14.21 18.39 7.02
CA SER A 301 15.41 17.53 6.88
C SER A 301 15.90 16.90 8.18
N SER A 302 15.42 17.37 9.34
CA SER A 302 15.81 16.85 10.64
C SER A 302 15.12 15.52 10.95
N SER A 303 15.89 14.49 11.31
CA SER A 303 15.36 13.19 11.75
C SER A 303 14.93 13.17 13.22
N THR A 304 15.28 14.22 13.97
CA THR A 304 14.90 14.42 15.38
C THR A 304 14.17 15.76 15.51
N PRO A 305 13.30 15.94 16.51
CA PRO A 305 12.66 17.23 16.77
C PRO A 305 13.71 18.35 16.87
N PRO A 306 13.68 19.36 15.98
CA PRO A 306 14.62 20.46 16.04
C PRO A 306 14.23 21.42 17.16
N LYS A 307 15.07 22.43 17.41
CA LYS A 307 14.76 23.46 18.41
C LYS A 307 13.49 24.23 18.05
N ALA A 308 12.74 24.63 19.07
CA ALA A 308 11.53 25.43 18.94
C ALA A 308 11.76 26.71 18.14
N SER A 309 12.93 27.35 18.26
CA SER A 309 13.27 28.53 17.43
C SER A 309 13.34 28.21 15.93
N VAL A 310 13.90 27.07 15.56
CA VAL A 310 14.04 26.63 14.17
C VAL A 310 12.66 26.40 13.56
N VAL A 311 11.76 25.77 14.33
CA VAL A 311 10.38 25.53 13.87
C VAL A 311 9.56 26.81 13.89
N SER A 312 9.84 27.76 14.80
CA SER A 312 9.19 29.07 14.79
C SER A 312 9.55 29.92 13.57
N ASP A 313 10.65 29.60 12.88
CA ASP A 313 11.02 30.21 11.61
C ASP A 313 10.27 29.58 10.41
N TRP A 314 9.59 28.44 10.61
CA TRP A 314 8.78 27.82 9.56
C TRP A 314 7.58 28.69 9.22
N HIS A 315 7.27 28.77 7.93
CA HIS A 315 6.17 29.58 7.44
C HIS A 315 4.85 29.17 8.11
N GLY A 316 4.23 30.12 8.81
CA GLY A 316 2.93 29.93 9.44
C GLY A 316 2.94 29.22 10.80
N VAL A 317 4.09 28.77 11.31
CA VAL A 317 4.15 28.05 12.59
C VAL A 317 4.51 29.01 13.72
N THR A 318 3.82 28.89 14.86
CA THR A 318 4.22 29.55 16.11
C THR A 318 4.39 28.50 17.20
N VAL A 319 5.52 28.58 17.90
CA VAL A 319 5.84 27.71 19.02
C VAL A 319 5.98 28.56 20.28
N GLU A 320 5.30 28.16 21.35
CA GLU A 320 5.43 28.76 22.68
C GLU A 320 5.76 27.64 23.67
N GLU A 321 6.80 27.83 24.49
CA GLU A 321 7.23 26.85 25.51
C GLU A 321 7.42 25.43 24.93
N GLY A 322 8.07 25.33 23.77
CA GLY A 322 8.34 24.05 23.10
C GLY A 322 7.12 23.36 22.48
N ARG A 323 5.94 24.01 22.48
CA ARG A 323 4.69 23.48 21.91
C ARG A 323 4.16 24.33 20.77
N VAL A 324 3.63 23.71 19.73
CA VAL A 324 2.99 24.40 18.61
C VAL A 324 1.65 24.95 19.07
N THR A 325 1.50 26.27 19.01
CA THR A 325 0.25 26.96 19.40
C THR A 325 -0.53 27.47 18.20
N LYS A 326 0.11 27.59 17.04
CA LYS A 326 -0.53 28.13 15.84
C LYS A 326 0.08 27.61 14.55
N ILE A 327 -0.78 27.31 13.58
CA ILE A 327 -0.44 26.94 12.19
C ILE A 327 -1.31 27.78 11.24
N GLU A 328 -0.68 28.62 10.41
CA GLU A 328 -1.31 29.47 9.39
C GLU A 328 -0.64 29.28 8.02
N LEU A 329 -1.17 28.38 7.20
CA LEU A 329 -0.64 28.06 5.87
C LEU A 329 -1.50 28.64 4.74
N ILE A 330 -1.89 29.91 4.91
CA ILE A 330 -2.85 30.58 4.03
C ILE A 330 -2.27 30.71 2.62
N GLU A 331 -3.08 30.44 1.60
CA GLU A 331 -2.69 30.56 0.17
C GLU A 331 -1.46 29.72 -0.22
N ASN A 332 -1.14 28.64 0.50
CA ASN A 332 0.10 27.88 0.28
C ASN A 332 0.00 26.73 -0.75
N SER A 333 -1.07 26.68 -1.56
CA SER A 333 -1.34 25.61 -2.53
C SER A 333 -1.45 24.21 -1.91
N LEU A 334 -2.05 24.11 -0.72
CA LEU A 334 -2.24 22.82 -0.04
C LEU A 334 -3.12 21.87 -0.89
N SER A 335 -2.76 20.59 -0.93
CA SER A 335 -3.51 19.54 -1.64
C SER A 335 -3.29 18.19 -0.94
N GLY A 336 -4.23 17.24 -1.04
CA GLY A 336 -4.14 15.97 -0.31
C GLY A 336 -5.11 15.90 0.86
N THR A 337 -4.74 15.18 1.93
CA THR A 337 -5.63 14.85 3.06
C THR A 337 -5.09 15.42 4.36
N LEU A 338 -6.00 15.86 5.23
CA LEU A 338 -5.64 16.33 6.56
C LEU A 338 -5.28 15.13 7.44
N PRO A 339 -4.08 15.08 8.05
CA PRO A 339 -3.66 13.95 8.88
C PRO A 339 -4.38 13.95 10.23
N SER A 340 -4.56 12.77 10.80
CA SER A 340 -5.20 12.58 12.11
C SER A 340 -4.35 13.09 13.28
N GLU A 341 -3.03 13.12 13.07
CA GLU A 341 -1.97 13.46 14.00
C GLU A 341 -2.01 14.93 14.42
N LEU A 342 -2.75 15.79 13.70
CA LEU A 342 -3.10 17.12 14.19
C LEU A 342 -3.82 17.09 15.54
N GLY A 343 -4.51 15.98 15.86
CA GLY A 343 -5.10 15.75 17.17
C GLY A 343 -4.07 15.70 18.31
N ASN A 344 -2.81 15.41 18.01
CA ASN A 344 -1.72 15.33 19.01
C ASN A 344 -1.19 16.72 19.41
N LEU A 345 -1.52 17.78 18.66
CA LEU A 345 -1.15 19.15 18.96
C LEU A 345 -1.99 19.73 20.11
N SER A 346 -1.75 19.25 21.34
CA SER A 346 -2.60 19.54 22.50
C SER A 346 -2.71 21.03 22.87
N ASN A 347 -1.74 21.84 22.44
CA ASN A 347 -1.67 23.28 22.73
C ASN A 347 -2.06 24.16 21.53
N LEU A 348 -2.51 23.56 20.42
CA LEU A 348 -2.90 24.29 19.23
C LEU A 348 -4.15 25.14 19.49
N GLN A 349 -4.01 26.45 19.30
CA GLN A 349 -5.08 27.43 19.48
C GLN A 349 -5.67 27.89 18.15
N VAL A 350 -4.83 27.92 17.10
CA VAL A 350 -5.21 28.41 15.78
C VAL A 350 -4.69 27.46 14.71
N LEU A 351 -5.61 26.94 13.90
CA LEU A 351 -5.33 26.20 12.68
C LEU A 351 -6.04 26.89 11.52
N ASN A 352 -5.28 27.43 10.58
CA ASN A 352 -5.80 28.10 9.39
C ASN A 352 -5.08 27.60 8.14
N LEU A 353 -5.81 26.91 7.27
CA LEU A 353 -5.29 26.22 6.08
C LEU A 353 -5.94 26.74 4.78
N ASN A 354 -6.61 27.90 4.84
CA ASN A 354 -7.43 28.44 3.74
C ASN A 354 -6.66 29.01 2.55
#